data_AF-X0ZH40-F1
#
_entry.id   AF-X0ZH40-F1
#
_cell.length_a   1.000
_cell.length_b   1.000
_cell.length_c   1.000
_cell.angle_alpha   90.00
_cell.angle_beta   90.00
_cell.angle_gamma   90.00
#
_symmetry.space_group_name_H-M   'P 1'
#
loop_
_entity.id
_entity.type
_entity.pdbx_description
1 polymer ?
#
loop_
_entity_poly.entity_id
_entity_poly.type
_entity_poly.pdbx_seq_one_letter_code
_entity_poly.pdbx_strand_id
1 'polypeptide(L)'
;MSSNVRRKQDKSNQLHIVGALKHENLPLQEWECRINEQRILFIKHREYFRKNEQLLCLAHSILDQLQERGLNSLSEAVLAVLFNKNFKTYHAIRVLCQAGFDQDSAHLMRGLLDTLIDIYYITDKEQDERARRYIDYSAIYKKKLFDAIERAGSSGKFRIQRYGNTSTNKIEIQYEKIMKKYKWSVKNNWAGITKYKMAEKTGLVHDYDLDYKYWSNYVHSSAMITASYFISDNDRKVLTLISESSEQLRSSVLNGSYRHFFMTLERFNKHLQLGQEKELEKARVHLSKVRLTYNFPR
;
A
#
# COMPACT_ATOMS: atom_id res chain seq x y z
N MET A 1 -51.76 44.56 23.62
CA MET A 1 -51.70 43.21 23.03
C MET A 1 -50.25 42.95 22.61
N SER A 2 -49.44 42.39 23.51
CA SER A 2 -48.01 42.14 23.27
C SER A 2 -47.79 40.62 23.25
N SER A 3 -47.44 40.09 22.08
CA SER A 3 -47.19 38.68 21.84
C SER A 3 -45.80 38.27 22.35
N ASN A 4 -45.79 37.47 23.41
CA ASN A 4 -44.59 36.81 23.95
C ASN A 4 -44.12 35.69 23.01
N VAL A 5 -43.02 35.92 22.29
CA VAL A 5 -42.30 34.87 21.56
C VAL A 5 -41.34 34.18 22.55
N ARG A 6 -41.73 33.01 23.06
CA ARG A 6 -40.84 32.11 23.81
C ARG A 6 -39.83 31.47 22.85
N ARG A 7 -38.58 31.92 22.87
CA ARG A 7 -37.44 31.16 22.34
C ARG A 7 -37.28 29.88 23.17
N LYS A 8 -37.56 28.71 22.56
CA LYS A 8 -37.09 27.42 23.08
C LYS A 8 -35.57 27.40 22.95
N GLN A 9 -34.86 27.33 24.08
CA GLN A 9 -33.45 26.98 24.11
C GLN A 9 -33.31 25.55 23.60
N ASP A 10 -32.72 25.41 22.42
CA ASP A 10 -32.30 24.14 21.86
C ASP A 10 -31.17 23.60 22.74
N LYS A 11 -31.42 22.46 23.41
CA LYS A 11 -30.41 21.80 24.23
C LYS A 11 -29.38 21.20 23.27
N SER A 12 -28.25 21.89 23.16
CA SER A 12 -27.08 21.47 22.41
C SER A 12 -26.76 19.99 22.68
N ASN A 13 -26.71 19.20 21.60
CA ASN A 13 -26.12 17.87 21.56
C ASN A 13 -24.61 18.00 21.87
N GLN A 14 -24.25 18.05 23.14
CA GLN A 14 -22.85 17.95 23.55
C GLN A 14 -22.46 16.47 23.58
N LEU A 15 -21.60 16.06 22.65
CA LEU A 15 -20.84 14.82 22.74
C LEU A 15 -19.86 14.93 23.92
N HIS A 16 -20.00 14.08 24.92
CA HIS A 16 -19.01 13.94 25.98
C HIS A 16 -17.89 13.01 25.50
N ILE A 17 -16.81 13.60 24.99
CA ILE A 17 -15.58 12.86 24.71
C ILE A 17 -14.86 12.63 26.04
N VAL A 18 -14.95 11.41 26.58
CA VAL A 18 -14.21 11.03 27.79
C VAL A 18 -12.79 10.66 27.38
N GLY A 19 -11.92 11.67 27.30
CA GLY A 19 -10.48 11.48 27.13
C GLY A 19 -9.82 11.18 28.47
N ALA A 20 -9.72 9.91 28.84
CA ALA A 20 -8.92 9.47 29.98
C ALA A 20 -7.87 8.46 29.54
N LEU A 21 -6.74 8.95 29.01
CA LEU A 21 -5.49 8.20 29.02
C LEU A 21 -4.67 8.69 30.21
N LYS A 22 -4.97 8.16 31.40
CA LYS A 22 -4.01 8.22 32.51
C LYS A 22 -2.91 7.18 32.20
N HIS A 23 -1.79 7.63 31.65
CA HIS A 23 -0.58 6.83 31.50
C HIS A 23 0.13 6.68 32.86
N GLU A 24 -0.54 6.07 33.84
CA GLU A 24 0.09 5.59 35.05
C GLU A 24 0.38 4.10 34.85
N ASN A 25 1.67 3.74 34.77
CA ASN A 25 2.22 2.39 34.87
C ASN A 25 1.23 1.24 34.59
N LEU A 26 0.96 0.95 33.32
CA LEU A 26 0.17 -0.24 32.95
C LEU A 26 0.85 -1.47 33.59
N PRO A 27 0.17 -2.22 34.47
CA PRO A 27 0.76 -3.38 35.13
C PRO A 27 1.29 -4.38 34.09
N LEU A 28 2.41 -5.05 34.37
CA LEU A 28 2.98 -6.13 33.54
C LEU A 28 1.92 -7.15 33.07
N GLN A 29 0.89 -7.40 33.89
CA GLN A 29 -0.25 -8.27 33.57
C GLN A 29 -1.07 -7.81 32.36
N GLU A 30 -1.27 -6.51 32.14
CA GLU A 30 -2.01 -6.01 30.98
C GLU A 30 -1.19 -6.16 29.68
N TRP A 31 0.13 -6.05 29.77
CA TRP A 31 1.03 -6.35 28.64
C TRP A 31 1.02 -7.83 28.28
N GLU A 32 1.04 -8.73 29.28
CA GLU A 32 0.93 -10.18 29.07
C GLU A 32 -0.41 -10.57 28.45
N CYS A 33 -1.51 -9.91 28.84
CA CYS A 33 -2.84 -10.12 28.25
C CYS A 33 -2.84 -9.81 26.75
N ARG A 34 -2.32 -8.64 26.35
CA ARG A 34 -2.23 -8.23 24.93
C ARG A 34 -1.34 -9.16 24.11
N ILE A 35 -0.22 -9.63 24.68
CA ILE A 35 0.65 -10.61 24.01
C ILE A 35 -0.09 -11.94 23.78
N ASN A 36 -0.89 -12.38 24.76
CA ASN A 36 -1.68 -13.59 24.65
C ASN A 36 -2.79 -13.48 23.59
N GLU A 37 -3.46 -12.33 23.48
CA GLU A 37 -4.46 -12.08 22.43
C GLU A 37 -3.84 -12.13 21.03
N GLN A 38 -2.67 -11.53 20.83
CA GLN A 38 -1.96 -11.63 19.54
C GLN A 38 -1.56 -13.06 19.21
N ARG A 39 -1.16 -13.87 20.22
CA ARG A 39 -0.89 -15.30 20.04
C ARG A 39 -2.14 -16.07 19.65
N ILE A 40 -3.29 -15.80 20.28
CA ILE A 40 -4.57 -16.44 19.94
C ILE A 40 -4.97 -16.11 18.50
N LEU A 41 -4.89 -14.85 18.10
CA LEU A 41 -5.19 -14.43 16.73
C LEU A 41 -4.20 -15.04 15.73
N PHE A 42 -2.91 -15.13 16.07
CA PHE A 42 -1.92 -15.82 15.24
C PHE A 42 -2.29 -17.29 15.01
N ILE A 43 -2.70 -18.00 16.08
CA ILE A 43 -3.14 -19.40 15.98
C ILE A 43 -4.38 -19.51 15.09
N LYS A 44 -5.34 -18.59 15.26
CA LYS A 44 -6.58 -18.57 14.46
C LYS A 44 -6.31 -18.34 12.96
N HIS A 45 -5.30 -17.55 12.62
CA HIS A 45 -4.91 -17.25 11.24
C HIS A 45 -3.70 -18.03 10.74
N ARG A 46 -3.28 -19.10 11.44
CA ARG A 46 -2.03 -19.82 11.16
C ARG A 46 -1.93 -20.32 9.73
N GLU A 47 -3.04 -20.80 9.15
CA GLU A 47 -3.05 -21.25 7.76
C GLU A 47 -2.77 -20.13 6.77
N TYR A 48 -3.30 -18.92 6.99
CA TYR A 48 -3.01 -17.76 6.15
C TYR A 48 -1.53 -17.38 6.20
N PHE A 49 -0.94 -17.36 7.40
CA PHE A 49 0.49 -17.09 7.58
C PHE A 49 1.36 -18.16 6.91
N ARG A 50 1.03 -19.44 7.11
CA ARG A 50 1.75 -20.56 6.47
C ARG A 50 1.75 -20.44 4.96
N LYS A 51 0.62 -20.05 4.37
CA LYS A 51 0.48 -19.89 2.92
C LYS A 51 1.25 -18.69 2.41
N ASN A 52 1.17 -17.56 3.12
CA ASN A 52 1.96 -16.39 2.80
C ASN A 52 3.46 -16.71 2.82
N GLU A 53 3.92 -17.48 3.79
CA GLU A 53 5.32 -17.93 3.91
C GLU A 53 5.73 -18.84 2.74
N GLN A 54 4.89 -19.80 2.35
CA GLN A 54 5.15 -20.65 1.19
C GLN A 54 5.36 -19.82 -0.09
N LEU A 55 4.55 -18.77 -0.28
CA LEU A 55 4.68 -17.87 -1.43
C LEU A 55 5.95 -17.00 -1.35
N LEU A 56 6.36 -16.60 -0.14
CA LEU A 56 7.65 -15.91 0.08
C LEU A 56 8.84 -16.82 -0.24
N CYS A 57 8.81 -18.10 0.16
CA CYS A 57 9.86 -19.06 -0.19
C CYS A 57 9.99 -19.22 -1.72
N LEU A 58 8.86 -19.31 -2.44
CA LEU A 58 8.87 -19.36 -3.90
C LEU A 58 9.46 -18.07 -4.50
N ALA A 59 9.10 -16.91 -3.97
CA ALA A 59 9.66 -15.64 -4.41
C ALA A 59 11.17 -15.53 -4.17
N HIS A 60 11.67 -16.06 -3.05
CA HIS A 60 13.10 -16.17 -2.79
C HIS A 60 13.82 -17.02 -3.84
N SER A 61 13.30 -18.21 -4.14
CA SER A 61 13.89 -19.06 -5.18
C SER A 61 13.92 -18.37 -6.55
N ILE A 62 12.88 -17.59 -6.88
CA ILE A 62 12.87 -16.75 -8.09
C ILE A 62 13.96 -15.69 -8.03
N LEU A 63 14.18 -15.00 -6.91
CA LEU A 63 15.26 -14.01 -6.78
C LEU A 63 16.64 -14.65 -6.95
N ASP A 64 16.86 -15.83 -6.38
CA ASP A 64 18.13 -16.55 -6.49
C ASP A 64 18.41 -16.91 -7.96
N GLN A 65 17.43 -17.44 -8.67
CA GLN A 65 17.54 -17.73 -10.11
C GLN A 65 17.84 -16.50 -10.96
N LEU A 66 17.24 -15.34 -10.63
CA LEU A 66 17.56 -14.08 -11.33
C LEU A 66 19.00 -13.65 -11.10
N GLN A 67 19.51 -13.83 -9.89
CA GLN A 67 20.88 -13.47 -9.56
C GLN A 67 21.88 -14.34 -10.34
N GLU A 68 21.59 -15.63 -10.50
CA GLU A 68 22.42 -16.57 -11.28
C GLU A 68 22.36 -16.29 -12.79
N ARG A 69 21.15 -16.07 -13.32
CA ARG A 69 20.93 -15.85 -14.76
C ARG A 69 21.43 -14.48 -15.24
N GLY A 70 21.36 -13.48 -14.37
CA GLY A 70 21.55 -12.08 -14.74
C GLY A 70 20.35 -11.47 -15.48
N LEU A 71 20.49 -10.19 -15.81
CA LEU A 71 19.47 -9.35 -16.43
C LEU A 71 19.95 -8.92 -17.83
N ASN A 72 19.15 -9.20 -18.85
CA ASN A 72 19.57 -9.07 -20.25
C ASN A 72 18.97 -7.84 -20.96
N SER A 73 18.04 -7.13 -20.33
CA SER A 73 17.42 -5.94 -20.91
C SER A 73 17.11 -4.87 -19.85
N LEU A 74 16.73 -3.67 -20.32
CA LEU A 74 16.33 -2.59 -19.44
C LEU A 74 15.01 -2.91 -18.74
N SER A 75 14.06 -3.51 -19.45
CA SER A 75 12.80 -3.98 -18.88
C SER A 75 13.01 -5.03 -17.81
N GLU A 76 13.89 -6.02 -18.02
CA GLU A 76 14.22 -7.00 -16.99
C GLU A 76 14.79 -6.32 -15.73
N ALA A 77 15.70 -5.36 -15.89
CA ALA A 77 16.27 -4.64 -14.76
C ALA A 77 15.24 -3.81 -13.97
N VAL A 78 14.35 -3.08 -14.67
CA VAL A 78 13.27 -2.34 -14.01
C VAL A 78 12.31 -3.29 -13.31
N LEU A 79 11.94 -4.39 -13.97
CA LEU A 79 11.03 -5.37 -13.40
C LEU A 79 11.63 -6.05 -12.18
N ALA A 80 12.92 -6.39 -12.17
CA ALA A 80 13.60 -6.95 -11.00
C ALA A 80 13.55 -5.99 -9.80
N VAL A 81 13.73 -4.69 -10.02
CA VAL A 81 13.60 -3.66 -8.97
C VAL A 81 12.15 -3.59 -8.44
N LEU A 82 11.16 -3.55 -9.34
CA LEU A 82 9.75 -3.51 -8.95
C LEU A 82 9.32 -4.79 -8.23
N PHE A 83 9.79 -5.94 -8.69
CA PHE A 83 9.56 -7.24 -8.07
C PHE A 83 10.15 -7.29 -6.66
N ASN A 84 11.41 -6.90 -6.48
CA ASN A 84 12.05 -6.85 -5.16
C ASN A 84 11.33 -5.88 -4.21
N LYS A 85 10.85 -4.73 -4.71
CA LYS A 85 10.01 -3.81 -3.94
C LYS A 85 8.72 -4.50 -3.50
N ASN A 86 8.00 -5.15 -4.42
CA ASN A 86 6.79 -5.89 -4.11
C ASN A 86 7.02 -7.02 -3.10
N PHE A 87 8.12 -7.77 -3.25
CA PHE A 87 8.53 -8.81 -2.32
C PHE A 87 8.74 -8.25 -0.90
N LYS A 88 9.49 -7.16 -0.76
CA LYS A 88 9.71 -6.50 0.54
C LYS A 88 8.41 -5.97 1.14
N THR A 89 7.54 -5.35 0.34
CA THR A 89 6.23 -4.86 0.79
C THR A 89 5.33 -6.00 1.25
N TYR A 90 5.28 -7.10 0.49
CA TYR A 90 4.50 -8.29 0.84
C TYR A 90 5.01 -8.95 2.13
N HIS A 91 6.33 -9.08 2.28
CA HIS A 91 6.93 -9.58 3.52
C HIS A 91 6.61 -8.66 4.71
N ALA A 92 6.71 -7.33 4.54
CA ALA A 92 6.37 -6.36 5.58
C ALA A 92 4.90 -6.47 6.02
N ILE A 93 3.96 -6.66 5.07
CA ILE A 93 2.55 -6.93 5.39
C ILE A 93 2.41 -8.15 6.30
N ARG A 94 3.08 -9.27 5.98
CA ARG A 94 3.04 -10.48 6.82
C ARG A 94 3.54 -10.20 8.24
N VAL A 95 4.69 -9.54 8.36
CA VAL A 95 5.32 -9.24 9.65
C VAL A 95 4.44 -8.32 10.50
N LEU A 96 3.86 -7.27 9.89
CA LEU A 96 2.97 -6.34 10.58
C LEU A 96 1.69 -7.03 11.03
N CYS A 97 1.04 -7.84 10.19
CA CYS A 97 -0.12 -8.64 10.59
C CYS A 97 0.20 -9.62 11.72
N GLN A 98 1.40 -10.22 11.72
CA GLN A 98 1.85 -11.11 12.78
C GLN A 98 2.04 -10.37 14.12
N ALA A 99 2.44 -9.10 14.06
CA ALA A 99 2.60 -8.23 15.22
C ALA A 99 1.31 -7.49 15.63
N GLY A 100 0.20 -7.68 14.92
CA GLY A 100 -1.09 -7.06 15.22
C GLY A 100 -1.35 -5.70 14.57
N PHE A 101 -0.46 -5.23 13.69
CA PHE A 101 -0.58 -3.96 12.97
C PHE A 101 -1.32 -4.12 11.63
N ASP A 102 -2.55 -4.64 11.66
CA ASP A 102 -3.28 -4.98 10.43
C ASP A 102 -3.73 -3.73 9.64
N GLN A 103 -4.01 -2.62 10.33
CA GLN A 103 -4.35 -1.35 9.68
C GLN A 103 -3.14 -0.76 8.94
N ASP A 104 -1.96 -0.73 9.55
CA ASP A 104 -0.71 -0.35 8.86
C ASP A 104 -0.40 -1.29 7.69
N SER A 105 -0.66 -2.58 7.86
CA SER A 105 -0.55 -3.56 6.77
C SER A 105 -1.51 -3.25 5.62
N ALA A 106 -2.73 -2.81 5.91
CA ALA A 106 -3.70 -2.38 4.90
C ALA A 106 -3.25 -1.12 4.13
N HIS A 107 -2.43 -0.25 4.73
CA HIS A 107 -1.81 0.86 3.99
C HIS A 107 -0.83 0.34 2.93
N LEU A 108 -0.07 -0.70 3.25
CA LEU A 108 0.91 -1.29 2.33
C LEU A 108 0.25 -2.03 1.16
N MET A 109 -0.97 -2.54 1.33
CA MET A 109 -1.76 -3.17 0.26
C MET A 109 -1.93 -2.26 -0.96
N ARG A 110 -2.16 -0.96 -0.72
CA ARG A 110 -2.26 0.05 -1.78
C ARG A 110 -0.99 0.08 -2.65
N GLY A 111 0.17 0.10 -2.01
CA GLY A 111 1.47 0.15 -2.67
C GLY A 111 1.82 -1.14 -3.42
N LEU A 112 1.40 -2.28 -2.87
CA LEU A 112 1.54 -3.59 -3.51
C LEU A 112 0.77 -3.63 -4.84
N LEU A 113 -0.49 -3.20 -4.83
CA LEU A 113 -1.32 -3.12 -6.04
C LEU A 113 -0.81 -2.09 -7.05
N ASP A 114 -0.33 -0.93 -6.59
CA ASP A 114 0.26 0.08 -7.49
C ASP A 114 1.43 -0.47 -8.30
N THR A 115 2.30 -1.22 -7.62
CA THR A 115 3.50 -1.82 -8.20
C THR A 115 3.13 -3.01 -9.10
N LEU A 116 2.11 -3.80 -8.72
CA LEU A 116 1.53 -4.85 -9.58
C LEU A 116 1.05 -4.28 -10.93
N ILE A 117 0.30 -3.17 -10.90
CA ILE A 117 -0.18 -2.52 -12.13
C ILE A 117 0.99 -1.98 -12.96
N ASP A 118 2.03 -1.43 -12.32
CA ASP A 118 3.23 -0.99 -13.04
C ASP A 118 3.94 -2.18 -13.73
N ILE A 119 4.10 -3.31 -13.04
CA ILE A 119 4.69 -4.55 -13.60
C ILE A 119 3.87 -5.04 -14.80
N TYR A 120 2.54 -5.14 -14.66
CA TYR A 120 1.66 -5.57 -15.74
C TYR A 120 1.73 -4.62 -16.93
N TYR A 121 1.78 -3.31 -16.68
CA TYR A 121 1.84 -2.33 -17.75
C TYR A 121 3.20 -2.34 -18.46
N ILE A 122 4.32 -2.50 -17.74
CA ILE A 122 5.64 -2.60 -18.38
C ILE A 122 5.75 -3.88 -19.21
N THR A 123 5.27 -5.02 -18.70
CA THR A 123 5.40 -6.33 -19.35
C THR A 123 4.46 -6.56 -20.54
N ASP A 124 3.41 -5.76 -20.68
CA ASP A 124 2.35 -5.93 -21.69
C ASP A 124 2.85 -5.74 -23.13
N LYS A 125 3.43 -4.57 -23.48
CA LYS A 125 4.02 -4.30 -24.80
C LYS A 125 5.07 -3.20 -24.71
N GLU A 126 5.93 -3.11 -25.74
CA GLU A 126 6.98 -2.07 -25.84
C GLU A 126 7.83 -2.01 -24.55
N GLN A 127 8.21 -3.19 -24.04
CA GLN A 127 8.66 -3.37 -22.66
C GLN A 127 9.85 -2.48 -22.31
N ASP A 128 10.88 -2.45 -23.16
CA ASP A 128 12.07 -1.62 -22.95
C ASP A 128 11.77 -0.12 -23.09
N GLU A 129 10.84 0.28 -23.95
CA GLU A 129 10.42 1.67 -24.06
C GLU A 129 9.66 2.11 -22.79
N ARG A 130 8.72 1.29 -22.31
CA ARG A 130 7.98 1.55 -21.08
C ARG A 130 8.90 1.56 -19.86
N ALA A 131 9.86 0.64 -19.78
CA ALA A 131 10.87 0.61 -18.75
C ALA A 131 11.78 1.85 -18.78
N ARG A 132 12.21 2.27 -19.98
CA ARG A 132 12.98 3.51 -20.15
C ARG A 132 12.18 4.73 -19.72
N ARG A 133 10.91 4.80 -20.10
CA ARG A 133 10.00 5.87 -19.68
C ARG A 133 9.80 5.91 -18.17
N TYR A 134 9.68 4.74 -17.52
CA TYR A 134 9.61 4.60 -16.07
C TYR A 134 10.84 5.21 -15.38
N ILE A 135 12.04 4.87 -15.84
CA ILE A 135 13.31 5.41 -15.31
C ILE A 135 13.43 6.91 -15.58
N ASP A 136 13.15 7.34 -16.81
CA ASP A 136 13.27 8.75 -17.22
C ASP A 136 12.36 9.66 -16.37
N TYR A 137 11.21 9.15 -15.92
CA TYR A 137 10.30 9.89 -15.04
C TYR A 137 10.90 10.24 -13.67
N SER A 138 12.00 9.59 -13.25
CA SER A 138 12.74 9.98 -12.04
C SER A 138 13.27 11.43 -12.10
N ALA A 139 13.57 11.96 -13.29
CA ALA A 139 13.98 13.35 -13.46
C ALA A 139 12.85 14.32 -13.06
N ILE A 140 11.60 13.98 -13.39
CA ILE A 140 10.42 14.76 -13.01
C ILE A 140 10.22 14.73 -11.49
N TYR A 141 10.33 13.57 -10.86
CA TYR A 141 10.22 13.47 -9.40
C TYR A 141 11.29 14.28 -8.69
N LYS A 142 12.54 14.20 -9.15
CA LYS A 142 13.66 14.98 -8.61
C LYS A 142 13.41 16.48 -8.72
N LYS A 143 12.95 16.96 -9.87
CA LYS A 143 12.59 18.37 -10.08
C LYS A 143 11.45 18.81 -9.17
N LYS A 144 10.34 18.04 -9.10
CA LYS A 144 9.20 18.36 -8.22
C LYS A 144 9.61 18.45 -6.75
N LEU A 145 10.45 17.53 -6.28
CA LEU A 145 10.97 17.52 -4.92
C LEU A 145 11.89 18.73 -4.68
N PHE A 146 12.81 19.00 -5.61
CA PHE A 146 13.70 20.14 -5.55
C PHE A 146 12.91 21.45 -5.44
N ASP A 147 11.94 21.68 -6.32
CA ASP A 147 11.10 22.88 -6.30
C ASP A 147 10.27 22.99 -5.01
N ALA A 148 9.82 21.85 -4.46
CA ALA A 148 9.11 21.84 -3.18
C ALA A 148 10.02 22.29 -2.02
N ILE A 149 11.28 21.84 -2.03
CA ILE A 149 12.26 22.25 -1.03
C ILE A 149 12.63 23.73 -1.19
N GLU A 150 12.81 24.22 -2.42
CA GLU A 150 13.04 25.65 -2.67
C GLU A 150 11.87 26.51 -2.20
N ARG A 151 10.63 26.10 -2.50
CA ARG A 151 9.41 26.79 -2.03
C ARG A 151 9.25 26.76 -0.52
N ALA A 152 9.64 25.68 0.15
CA ALA A 152 9.62 25.59 1.61
C ALA A 152 10.61 26.55 2.27
N GLY A 153 11.53 27.11 1.48
CA GLY A 153 12.44 28.16 1.87
C GLY A 153 13.67 27.63 2.62
N SER A 154 14.80 28.28 2.38
CA SER A 154 16.03 28.22 3.18
C SER A 154 15.85 28.74 4.63
N SER A 155 14.62 28.83 5.14
CA SER A 155 14.21 29.51 6.37
C SER A 155 14.29 28.68 7.66
N GLY A 156 14.95 27.51 7.66
CA GLY A 156 15.23 26.86 8.94
C GLY A 156 15.97 25.55 8.84
N LYS A 157 17.25 25.56 9.21
CA LYS A 157 18.10 24.42 9.66
C LYS A 157 18.27 23.19 8.76
N PHE A 158 17.41 22.94 7.77
CA PHE A 158 17.58 21.90 6.77
C PHE A 158 18.51 22.41 5.68
N ARG A 159 19.80 22.48 6.00
CA ARG A 159 20.83 22.45 4.95
C ARG A 159 20.64 21.09 4.29
N ILE A 160 20.04 21.06 3.10
CA ILE A 160 20.14 19.89 2.24
C ILE A 160 21.64 19.67 2.12
N GLN A 161 22.15 18.60 2.75
CA GLN A 161 23.47 18.09 2.45
C GLN A 161 23.34 17.72 0.98
N ARG A 162 23.75 18.64 0.08
CA ARG A 162 23.51 18.53 -1.35
C ARG A 162 23.88 17.11 -1.72
N TYR A 163 22.88 16.34 -2.19
CA TYR A 163 23.04 14.95 -2.57
C TYR A 163 24.11 14.88 -3.68
N GLY A 164 25.37 14.72 -3.26
CA GLY A 164 26.53 14.93 -4.11
C GLY A 164 26.60 16.33 -4.74
N ASN A 165 27.69 16.61 -5.45
CA ASN A 165 27.87 17.80 -6.29
C ASN A 165 26.92 17.85 -7.51
N THR A 166 25.68 17.40 -7.39
CA THR A 166 24.68 17.53 -8.45
C THR A 166 24.23 18.98 -8.45
N SER A 167 24.85 19.79 -9.32
CA SER A 167 24.47 21.18 -9.50
C SER A 167 23.00 21.26 -9.91
N THR A 168 22.29 22.26 -9.39
CA THR A 168 20.89 22.56 -9.71
C THR A 168 20.63 22.58 -11.22
N ASN A 169 21.59 23.09 -12.01
CA ASN A 169 21.59 23.02 -13.47
C ASN A 169 21.44 21.60 -14.04
N LYS A 170 22.04 20.57 -13.43
CA LYS A 170 21.92 19.19 -13.94
C LYS A 170 20.50 18.66 -13.80
N ILE A 171 19.81 18.99 -12.70
CA ILE A 171 18.42 18.58 -12.49
C ILE A 171 17.52 19.28 -13.51
N GLU A 172 17.71 20.59 -13.72
CA GLU A 172 16.94 21.37 -14.68
C GLU A 172 17.12 20.86 -16.11
N ILE A 173 18.36 20.70 -16.57
CA ILE A 173 18.68 20.21 -17.93
C ILE A 173 18.07 18.81 -18.15
N GLN A 174 18.16 17.92 -17.16
CA GLN A 174 17.55 16.59 -17.27
C GLN A 174 16.02 16.68 -17.34
N TYR A 175 15.40 17.50 -16.50
CA TYR A 175 13.96 17.72 -16.50
C TYR A 175 13.49 18.26 -17.86
N GLU A 176 14.08 19.33 -18.38
CA GLU A 176 13.71 19.94 -19.67
C GLU A 176 13.86 18.94 -20.83
N LYS A 177 14.99 18.22 -20.89
CA LYS A 177 15.24 17.19 -21.91
C LYS A 177 14.12 16.14 -21.90
N ILE A 178 13.77 15.66 -20.72
CA ILE A 178 12.80 14.59 -20.54
C ILE A 178 11.36 15.09 -20.81
N MET A 179 11.00 16.29 -20.36
CA MET A 179 9.73 16.93 -20.68
C MET A 179 9.54 17.12 -22.19
N LYS A 180 10.59 17.59 -22.89
CA LYS A 180 10.58 17.74 -24.35
C LYS A 180 10.43 16.39 -25.07
N LYS A 181 11.14 15.35 -24.61
CA LYS A 181 11.11 14.00 -25.20
C LYS A 181 9.72 13.38 -25.16
N TYR A 182 9.04 13.41 -24.00
CA TYR A 182 7.77 12.71 -23.81
C TYR A 182 6.53 13.60 -23.95
N LYS A 183 6.73 14.92 -24.11
CA LYS A 183 5.64 15.92 -24.13
C LYS A 183 4.69 15.74 -22.96
N TRP A 184 5.24 15.46 -21.77
CA TRP A 184 4.44 15.14 -20.59
C TRP A 184 3.59 16.33 -20.15
N SER A 185 2.35 16.05 -19.75
CA SER A 185 1.53 17.00 -19.00
C SER A 185 1.77 16.81 -17.50
N VAL A 186 1.67 17.89 -16.73
CA VAL A 186 1.89 17.87 -15.27
C VAL A 186 0.87 16.95 -14.54
N LYS A 187 -0.27 16.68 -15.17
CA LYS A 187 -1.38 15.88 -14.63
C LYS A 187 -1.20 14.36 -14.82
N ASN A 188 -0.29 13.93 -15.68
CA ASN A 188 -0.12 12.52 -16.02
C ASN A 188 0.94 11.86 -15.12
N ASN A 189 0.83 10.55 -14.91
CA ASN A 189 1.87 9.77 -14.24
C ASN A 189 3.02 9.40 -15.22
N TRP A 190 3.96 8.58 -14.77
CA TRP A 190 5.08 8.11 -15.59
C TRP A 190 4.64 7.44 -16.91
N ALA A 191 3.53 6.73 -16.93
CA ALA A 191 3.01 6.08 -18.14
C ALA A 191 2.37 7.07 -19.13
N GLY A 192 2.19 8.34 -18.73
CA GLY A 192 1.50 9.34 -19.54
C GLY A 192 -0.03 9.23 -19.53
N ILE A 193 -0.58 8.33 -18.72
CA ILE A 193 -2.01 8.07 -18.56
C ILE A 193 -2.33 7.93 -17.06
N THR A 194 -3.59 7.75 -16.67
CA THR A 194 -3.92 7.48 -15.26
C THR A 194 -3.62 6.03 -14.89
N LYS A 195 -3.48 5.74 -13.60
CA LYS A 195 -3.29 4.35 -13.11
C LYS A 195 -4.50 3.47 -13.46
N TYR A 196 -5.72 4.00 -13.41
CA TYR A 196 -6.93 3.33 -13.91
C TYR A 196 -6.76 2.91 -15.37
N LYS A 197 -6.28 3.81 -16.25
CA LYS A 197 -6.06 3.48 -17.67
C LYS A 197 -4.94 2.46 -17.88
N MET A 198 -3.97 2.38 -16.99
CA MET A 198 -2.98 1.28 -17.00
C MET A 198 -3.64 -0.05 -16.64
N ALA A 199 -4.50 -0.05 -15.61
CA ALA A 199 -5.27 -1.23 -15.21
C ALA A 199 -6.22 -1.71 -16.32
N GLU A 200 -6.93 -0.78 -16.97
CA GLU A 200 -7.78 -1.04 -18.15
C GLU A 200 -7.00 -1.73 -19.27
N LYS A 201 -5.84 -1.19 -19.64
CA LYS A 201 -5.00 -1.76 -20.70
C LYS A 201 -4.40 -3.12 -20.35
N THR A 202 -4.36 -3.49 -19.08
CA THR A 202 -3.70 -4.70 -18.60
C THR A 202 -4.67 -5.75 -18.03
N GLY A 203 -5.98 -5.50 -18.12
CA GLY A 203 -7.01 -6.41 -17.61
C GLY A 203 -7.18 -6.38 -16.09
N LEU A 204 -6.65 -5.39 -15.39
CA LEU A 204 -6.70 -5.24 -13.92
C LEU A 204 -7.80 -4.27 -13.44
N VAL A 205 -8.82 -4.00 -14.27
CA VAL A 205 -9.90 -3.04 -13.92
C VAL A 205 -10.60 -3.43 -12.63
N HIS A 206 -10.94 -4.70 -12.47
CA HIS A 206 -11.61 -5.19 -11.27
C HIS A 206 -10.78 -4.98 -10.00
N ASP A 207 -9.49 -5.30 -10.05
CA ASP A 207 -8.54 -5.04 -8.96
C ASP A 207 -8.43 -3.55 -8.65
N TYR A 208 -8.44 -2.72 -9.69
CA TYR A 208 -8.45 -1.28 -9.49
C TYR A 208 -9.76 -0.82 -8.83
N ASP A 209 -10.92 -1.16 -9.39
CA ASP A 209 -12.16 -0.57 -8.91
C ASP A 209 -12.55 -1.01 -7.50
N LEU A 210 -12.19 -2.23 -7.10
CA LEU A 210 -12.46 -2.72 -5.76
C LEU A 210 -11.27 -2.51 -4.82
N ASP A 211 -10.16 -3.21 -5.06
CA ASP A 211 -9.06 -3.24 -4.11
C ASP A 211 -8.37 -1.88 -4.01
N TYR A 212 -8.14 -1.18 -5.13
CA TYR A 212 -7.48 0.13 -5.07
C TYR A 212 -8.25 1.09 -4.18
N LYS A 213 -9.55 1.24 -4.43
CA LYS A 213 -10.40 2.19 -3.73
C LYS A 213 -10.56 1.79 -2.26
N TYR A 214 -10.75 0.51 -1.99
CA TYR A 214 -10.85 0.01 -0.62
C TYR A 214 -9.58 0.30 0.17
N TRP A 215 -8.40 -0.09 -0.31
CA TRP A 215 -7.13 0.14 0.39
C TRP A 215 -6.71 1.61 0.43
N SER A 216 -7.12 2.44 -0.55
CA SER A 216 -6.94 3.90 -0.53
C SER A 216 -7.59 4.57 0.67
N ASN A 217 -8.70 4.03 1.19
CA ASN A 217 -9.38 4.61 2.34
C ASN A 217 -8.53 4.53 3.62
N TYR A 218 -7.66 3.52 3.75
CA TYR A 218 -6.70 3.40 4.85
C TYR A 218 -5.60 4.45 4.70
N VAL A 219 -5.03 4.60 3.51
CA VAL A 219 -3.94 5.57 3.25
C VAL A 219 -4.33 7.02 3.51
N HIS A 220 -5.58 7.39 3.28
CA HIS A 220 -6.04 8.78 3.38
C HIS A 220 -6.75 9.12 4.70
N SER A 221 -6.74 8.23 5.69
CA SER A 221 -7.51 8.42 6.93
C SER A 221 -8.95 8.86 6.65
N SER A 222 -9.59 8.20 5.68
CA SER A 222 -10.92 8.58 5.20
C SER A 222 -11.96 8.56 6.32
N ALA A 223 -13.11 9.22 6.11
CA ALA A 223 -14.23 9.15 7.04
C ALA A 223 -14.65 7.70 7.32
N MET A 224 -14.60 6.82 6.30
CA MET A 224 -14.91 5.39 6.45
C MET A 224 -13.96 4.71 7.45
N ILE A 225 -12.65 4.88 7.30
CA ILE A 225 -11.69 4.26 8.22
C ILE A 225 -11.71 4.93 9.58
N THR A 226 -11.90 6.25 9.63
CA THR A 226 -12.07 6.98 10.89
C THR A 226 -13.26 6.44 11.69
N ALA A 227 -14.40 6.17 11.04
CA ALA A 227 -15.56 5.54 11.67
C ALA A 227 -15.25 4.15 12.24
N SER A 228 -14.36 3.38 11.59
CA SER A 228 -13.98 2.04 12.07
C SER A 228 -13.22 2.03 13.41
N TYR A 229 -12.69 3.19 13.85
CA TYR A 229 -12.05 3.33 15.15
C TYR A 229 -13.04 3.58 16.28
N PHE A 230 -14.33 3.77 15.99
CA PHE A 230 -15.34 4.09 17.00
C PHE A 230 -16.35 2.97 17.13
N ILE A 231 -16.61 2.52 18.37
CA ILE A 231 -17.81 1.76 18.70
C ILE A 231 -18.81 2.74 19.32
N SER A 232 -20.02 2.78 18.76
CA SER A 232 -21.17 3.39 19.43
C SER A 232 -21.82 2.33 20.31
N ASP A 233 -21.82 2.56 21.61
CA ASP A 233 -22.73 1.85 22.50
C ASP A 233 -24.14 2.42 22.26
N ASN A 234 -25.09 1.59 21.82
CA ASN A 234 -26.44 2.05 21.45
C ASN A 234 -27.17 2.74 22.62
N ASP A 235 -26.75 2.48 23.87
CA ASP A 235 -27.39 3.02 25.07
C ASP A 235 -26.61 4.16 25.75
N ARG A 236 -25.35 4.37 25.37
CA ARG A 236 -24.48 5.38 25.99
C ARG A 236 -23.87 6.21 24.88
N LYS A 237 -24.13 7.52 24.87
CA LYS A 237 -23.58 8.53 23.96
C LYS A 237 -22.05 8.70 24.09
N VAL A 238 -21.31 7.59 24.15
CA VAL A 238 -19.89 7.45 24.39
C VAL A 238 -19.32 6.78 23.16
N LEU A 239 -18.39 7.47 22.51
CA LEU A 239 -17.58 6.89 21.44
C LEU A 239 -16.35 6.26 22.11
N THR A 240 -16.23 4.95 22.04
CA THR A 240 -15.03 4.25 22.49
C THR A 240 -14.06 4.10 21.32
N LEU A 241 -12.84 4.58 21.52
CA LEU A 241 -11.75 4.39 20.57
C LEU A 241 -11.22 2.96 20.66
N ILE A 242 -11.26 2.23 19.55
CA ILE A 242 -10.63 0.90 19.42
C ILE A 242 -9.23 1.10 18.86
N SER A 243 -8.20 0.61 19.55
CA SER A 243 -6.83 0.61 19.01
C SER A 243 -6.44 -0.70 18.32
N GLU A 244 -7.24 -1.74 18.49
CA GLU A 244 -6.99 -3.07 17.94
C GLU A 244 -7.68 -3.28 16.59
N SER A 245 -6.99 -3.99 15.70
CA SER A 245 -7.55 -4.37 14.42
C SER A 245 -8.56 -5.51 14.54
N SER A 246 -9.60 -5.45 13.70
CA SER A 246 -10.54 -6.56 13.59
C SER A 246 -9.89 -7.80 12.98
N GLU A 247 -10.29 -8.97 13.46
CA GLU A 247 -9.92 -10.28 12.90
C GLU A 247 -10.26 -10.39 11.39
N GLN A 248 -11.39 -9.79 10.98
CA GLN A 248 -11.76 -9.75 9.57
C GLN A 248 -10.78 -8.92 8.73
N LEU A 249 -10.25 -7.81 9.27
CA LEU A 249 -9.26 -7.02 8.55
C LEU A 249 -7.98 -7.83 8.32
N ARG A 250 -7.47 -8.52 9.35
CA ARG A 250 -6.26 -9.36 9.25
C ARG A 250 -6.37 -10.39 8.13
N SER A 251 -7.45 -11.17 8.14
CA SER A 251 -7.69 -12.18 7.09
C SER A 251 -7.83 -11.54 5.70
N SER A 252 -8.53 -10.40 5.59
CA SER A 252 -8.69 -9.68 4.33
C SER A 252 -7.36 -9.16 3.78
N VAL A 253 -6.49 -8.63 4.64
CA VAL A 253 -5.15 -8.17 4.26
C VAL A 253 -4.26 -9.33 3.84
N LEU A 254 -4.17 -10.41 4.62
CA LEU A 254 -3.35 -11.58 4.30
C LEU A 254 -3.79 -12.29 3.01
N ASN A 255 -5.10 -12.30 2.72
CA ASN A 255 -5.64 -12.89 1.49
C ASN A 255 -5.44 -11.97 0.29
N GLY A 256 -5.73 -10.68 0.44
CA GLY A 256 -5.51 -9.69 -0.61
C GLY A 256 -4.04 -9.63 -1.00
N SER A 257 -3.14 -9.57 -0.02
CA SER A 257 -1.70 -9.49 -0.24
C SER A 257 -1.20 -10.74 -0.97
N TYR A 258 -1.64 -11.92 -0.54
CA TYR A 258 -1.30 -13.20 -1.17
C TYR A 258 -1.71 -13.20 -2.65
N ARG A 259 -2.95 -12.77 -2.94
CA ARG A 259 -3.47 -12.71 -4.31
C ARG A 259 -2.68 -11.75 -5.20
N HIS A 260 -2.47 -10.50 -4.77
CA HIS A 260 -1.76 -9.52 -5.60
C HIS A 260 -0.28 -9.87 -5.79
N PHE A 261 0.35 -10.44 -4.75
CA PHE A 261 1.74 -10.90 -4.86
C PHE A 261 1.87 -12.16 -5.71
N PHE A 262 0.91 -13.10 -5.62
CA PHE A 262 0.84 -14.24 -6.53
C PHE A 262 0.73 -13.80 -8.00
N MET A 263 -0.16 -12.85 -8.30
CA MET A 263 -0.29 -12.27 -9.66
C MET A 263 1.01 -11.61 -10.14
N THR A 264 1.78 -11.02 -9.21
CA THR A 264 3.11 -10.49 -9.49
C THR A 264 4.07 -11.61 -9.89
N LEU A 265 4.16 -12.67 -9.08
CA LEU A 265 5.04 -13.83 -9.34
C LEU A 265 4.69 -14.51 -10.66
N GLU A 266 3.41 -14.73 -10.93
CA GLU A 266 2.93 -15.34 -12.17
C GLU A 266 3.33 -14.51 -13.39
N ARG A 267 3.08 -13.19 -13.35
CA ARG A 267 3.45 -12.30 -14.45
C ARG A 267 4.95 -12.25 -14.66
N PHE A 268 5.71 -12.24 -13.57
CA PHE A 268 7.17 -12.18 -13.60
C PHE A 268 7.78 -13.48 -14.14
N ASN A 269 7.33 -14.64 -13.64
CA ASN A 269 7.72 -15.96 -14.16
C ASN A 269 7.42 -16.08 -15.65
N LYS A 270 6.20 -15.71 -16.08
CA LYS A 270 5.82 -15.77 -17.49
C LYS A 270 6.68 -14.88 -18.38
N HIS A 271 6.95 -13.65 -17.93
CA HIS A 271 7.73 -12.69 -18.70
C HIS A 271 9.19 -13.14 -18.86
N LEU A 272 9.79 -13.67 -17.80
CA LEU A 272 11.19 -14.08 -17.78
C LEU A 272 11.42 -15.56 -18.10
N GLN A 273 10.36 -16.35 -18.26
CA GLN A 273 10.42 -17.78 -18.57
C GLN A 273 11.24 -18.57 -17.53
N LEU A 274 10.95 -18.38 -16.23
CA LEU A 274 11.73 -18.97 -15.13
C LEU A 274 11.38 -20.43 -14.81
N GLY A 275 10.44 -21.04 -15.53
CA GLY A 275 10.10 -22.46 -15.37
C GLY A 275 9.39 -22.81 -14.05
N GLN A 276 8.79 -21.82 -13.36
CA GLN A 276 8.14 -22.01 -12.06
C GLN A 276 6.65 -22.37 -12.17
N GLU A 277 6.16 -22.79 -13.34
CA GLU A 277 4.73 -23.01 -13.60
C GLU A 277 4.13 -24.05 -12.64
N LYS A 278 4.87 -25.13 -12.34
CA LYS A 278 4.40 -26.19 -11.43
C LYS A 278 4.23 -25.70 -10.00
N GLU A 279 5.17 -24.91 -9.48
CA GLU A 279 5.11 -24.37 -8.11
C GLU A 279 4.05 -23.27 -7.99
N LEU A 280 3.92 -22.44 -9.03
CA LEU A 280 2.84 -21.45 -9.11
C LEU A 280 1.47 -22.11 -9.17
N GLU A 281 1.31 -23.24 -9.86
CA GLU A 281 0.02 -23.94 -9.91
C GLU A 281 -0.36 -24.53 -8.54
N LYS A 282 0.60 -25.08 -7.79
CA LYS A 282 0.37 -25.52 -6.40
C LYS A 282 -0.10 -24.35 -5.51
N ALA A 283 0.48 -23.16 -5.69
CA ALA A 283 0.06 -21.95 -5.00
C ALA A 283 -1.34 -21.47 -5.46
N ARG A 284 -1.67 -21.56 -6.76
CA ARG A 284 -2.97 -21.15 -7.32
C ARG A 284 -4.15 -21.90 -6.72
N VAL A 285 -4.01 -23.22 -6.49
CA VAL A 285 -5.06 -24.04 -5.86
C VAL A 285 -5.52 -23.44 -4.54
N HIS A 286 -4.65 -22.74 -3.81
CA HIS A 286 -5.03 -22.04 -2.59
C HIS A 286 -5.97 -20.84 -2.84
N LEU A 287 -5.70 -20.02 -3.87
CA LEU A 287 -6.55 -18.88 -4.22
C LEU A 287 -8.00 -19.26 -4.47
N SER A 288 -8.23 -20.42 -5.11
CA SER A 288 -9.59 -20.90 -5.40
C SER A 288 -10.44 -21.13 -4.15
N LYS A 289 -9.81 -21.31 -2.98
CA LYS A 289 -10.46 -21.56 -1.69
C LYS A 289 -10.61 -20.31 -0.83
N VAL A 290 -10.02 -19.20 -1.26
CA VAL A 290 -9.97 -17.95 -0.50
C VAL A 290 -11.00 -16.98 -1.05
N ARG A 291 -11.97 -16.58 -0.21
CA ARG A 291 -12.87 -15.46 -0.53
C ARG A 291 -12.24 -14.17 -0.04
N LEU A 292 -12.09 -13.20 -0.94
CA LEU A 292 -11.83 -11.82 -0.53
C LEU A 292 -13.07 -11.30 0.18
N THR A 293 -12.88 -10.86 1.42
CA THR A 293 -13.90 -10.18 2.21
C THR A 293 -13.51 -8.72 2.32
N TYR A 294 -14.45 -7.82 2.07
CA TYR A 294 -14.27 -6.39 2.33
C TYR A 294 -15.06 -6.06 3.59
N ASN A 295 -14.39 -5.47 4.58
CA ASN A 295 -15.03 -5.09 5.82
C ASN A 295 -15.43 -3.62 5.75
N PHE A 296 -16.70 -3.36 5.45
CA PHE A 296 -17.23 -2.02 5.53
C PHE A 296 -17.69 -1.79 6.98
N PRO A 297 -17.14 -0.80 7.70
CA PRO A 297 -17.63 -0.44 9.01
C PRO A 297 -19.13 -0.09 8.90
N ARG A 298 -19.92 -0.59 9.84
CA ARG A 298 -21.37 -0.34 9.91
C ARG A 298 -21.66 1.09 10.34
#